data_AF-L9W5H0-F1
#
_entry.id   AF-L9W5H0-F1
#
_cell.length_a   1.000
_cell.length_b   1.000
_cell.length_c   1.000
_cell.angle_alpha   90.00
_cell.angle_beta   90.00
_cell.angle_gamma   90.00
#
_symmetry.space_group_name_H-M   'P 1'
#
loop_
_entity.id
_entity.type
_entity.pdbx_description
1 polymer ?
#
loop_
_entity_poly.entity_id
_entity_poly.type
_entity_poly.pdbx_seq_one_letter_code
_entity_poly.pdbx_strand_id
1 'polypeptide(L)'
;MALTAEVLAMLAFTLLAFWGVAAWALVRTLRQEGRKVEILEHQDRMDTYSPKALAELREWIEANPDDPLVDEVREQHNECVEVLEQTDRRFYDWSDAEVERLERV
;
A
#
# COMPACT_ATOMS: atom_id res chain seq x y z
N MET A 1 -23.29 3.98 -56.05
CA MET A 1 -23.26 5.36 -55.54
C MET A 1 -22.05 5.52 -54.65
N ALA A 2 -21.13 6.42 -54.98
CA ALA A 2 -20.00 6.72 -54.11
C ALA A 2 -20.49 7.59 -52.94
N LEU A 3 -20.04 7.29 -51.72
CA LEU A 3 -20.30 8.13 -50.54
C LEU A 3 -19.64 9.50 -50.76
N THR A 4 -20.40 10.58 -50.57
CA THR A 4 -19.84 11.92 -50.69
C THR A 4 -18.93 12.22 -49.50
N ALA A 5 -18.00 13.15 -49.68
CA ALA A 5 -17.02 13.51 -48.65
C ALA A 5 -17.70 13.99 -47.36
N GLU A 6 -18.84 14.67 -47.48
CA GLU A 6 -19.62 15.14 -46.34
C GLU A 6 -20.20 13.99 -45.51
N VAL A 7 -20.68 12.92 -46.17
CA VAL A 7 -21.22 11.74 -45.48
C VAL A 7 -20.11 11.00 -44.74
N LEU A 8 -18.94 10.86 -45.36
CA LEU A 8 -17.77 10.26 -44.71
C LEU A 8 -17.29 11.08 -43.50
N ALA A 9 -17.28 12.41 -43.62
CA ALA A 9 -16.90 13.30 -42.52
C ALA A 9 -17.87 13.17 -41.33
N MET A 10 -19.17 13.11 -41.59
CA MET A 10 -20.19 12.96 -40.55
C MET A 10 -20.14 11.58 -39.87
N LEU A 11 -19.87 10.53 -40.65
CA LEU A 11 -19.63 9.18 -40.11
C LEU A 11 -18.40 9.14 -39.21
N ALA A 12 -17.26 9.68 -39.69
CA ALA A 12 -16.05 9.74 -38.89
C ALA A 12 -16.26 10.56 -37.61
N PHE A 13 -16.94 11.71 -37.71
CA PHE A 13 -17.25 12.55 -36.57
C PHE A 13 -18.10 11.83 -35.53
N THR A 14 -19.19 11.15 -35.94
CA THR A 14 -20.06 10.44 -35.01
C THR A 14 -19.35 9.26 -34.33
N LEU A 15 -18.54 8.51 -35.07
CA LEU A 15 -17.71 7.45 -34.51
C LEU A 15 -16.71 8.00 -33.48
N LEU A 16 -15.98 9.06 -33.80
CA LEU A 16 -14.98 9.64 -32.89
C LEU A 16 -15.63 10.33 -31.69
N ALA A 17 -16.71 11.08 -31.89
CA ALA A 17 -17.41 11.78 -30.82
C ALA A 17 -18.03 10.81 -29.81
N PHE A 18 -18.58 9.69 -30.27
CA PHE A 18 -19.21 8.73 -29.37
C PHE A 18 -18.20 7.73 -28.80
N TRP A 19 -17.55 6.96 -29.67
CA TRP A 19 -16.64 5.90 -29.25
C TRP A 19 -15.28 6.43 -28.80
N GLY A 20 -14.75 7.46 -29.47
CA GLY A 20 -13.48 8.05 -29.09
C GLY A 20 -13.55 8.69 -27.70
N VAL A 21 -14.59 9.47 -27.42
CA VAL A 21 -14.78 10.11 -26.10
C VAL A 21 -15.04 9.05 -25.03
N ALA A 22 -15.89 8.05 -25.28
CA ALA A 22 -16.16 6.98 -24.31
C ALA A 22 -14.91 6.16 -23.99
N ALA A 23 -14.15 5.75 -25.02
CA ALA A 23 -12.90 5.01 -24.84
C ALA A 23 -11.85 5.86 -24.12
N TRP A 24 -11.73 7.15 -24.46
CA TRP A 24 -10.84 8.07 -23.78
C TRP A 24 -11.20 8.23 -22.31
N ALA A 25 -12.48 8.44 -21.99
CA ALA A 25 -12.96 8.56 -20.61
C ALA A 25 -12.68 7.28 -19.82
N LEU A 26 -12.93 6.10 -20.40
CA LEU A 26 -12.63 4.82 -19.77
C LEU A 26 -11.13 4.65 -19.48
N VAL A 27 -10.27 4.91 -20.48
CA VAL A 27 -8.80 4.82 -20.30
C VAL A 27 -8.30 5.85 -19.30
N ARG A 28 -8.86 7.07 -19.31
CA ARG A 28 -8.56 8.13 -18.36
C ARG A 28 -8.89 7.68 -16.93
N THR A 29 -10.08 7.12 -16.72
CA THR A 29 -10.54 6.61 -15.41
C THR A 29 -9.67 5.45 -14.94
N LEU A 30 -9.46 4.44 -15.79
CA LEU A 30 -8.62 3.29 -15.46
C LEU A 30 -7.17 3.69 -15.14
N ARG A 31 -6.60 4.69 -15.83
CA ARG A 31 -5.27 5.23 -15.50
C ARG A 31 -5.25 6.04 -14.20
N GLN A 32 -6.33 6.73 -13.86
CA GLN A 32 -6.44 7.42 -12.56
C GLN A 32 -6.57 6.42 -11.42
N GLU A 33 -7.35 5.36 -11.62
CA GLU A 33 -7.47 4.27 -10.67
C GLU A 33 -6.16 3.51 -10.55
N GLY A 34 -5.48 3.19 -11.65
CA GLY A 34 -4.15 2.55 -11.62
C GLY A 34 -3.13 3.36 -10.82
N ARG A 35 -3.09 4.69 -10.98
CA ARG A 35 -2.21 5.56 -10.18
C ARG A 35 -2.62 5.61 -8.70
N LYS A 36 -3.92 5.50 -8.40
CA LYS A 36 -4.40 5.41 -7.01
C LYS A 36 -4.07 4.05 -6.40
N VAL A 37 -4.22 2.96 -7.15
CA VAL A 37 -3.82 1.61 -6.74
C VAL A 37 -2.33 1.56 -6.48
N GLU A 38 -1.51 2.14 -7.36
CA GLU A 38 -0.06 2.22 -7.15
C GLU A 38 0.28 2.99 -5.86
N ILE A 39 -0.44 4.07 -5.54
CA ILE A 39 -0.27 4.80 -4.28
C ILE A 39 -0.74 3.96 -3.07
N LEU A 40 -1.84 3.23 -3.19
CA LEU A 40 -2.34 2.35 -2.12
C LEU A 40 -1.42 1.15 -1.88
N GLU A 41 -0.91 0.50 -2.93
CA GLU A 41 0.09 -0.58 -2.83
C GLU A 41 1.40 -0.09 -2.19
N HIS A 42 1.79 1.17 -2.42
CA HIS A 42 2.93 1.78 -1.75
C HIS A 42 2.65 2.20 -0.30
N GLN A 43 1.38 2.37 0.09
CA GLN A 43 0.98 2.69 1.46
C GLN A 43 0.78 1.44 2.34
N ASP A 44 0.49 0.29 1.73
CA ASP A 44 0.12 -0.95 2.45
C ASP A 44 1.29 -1.64 3.17
N ARG A 45 2.52 -1.11 3.02
CA ARG A 45 3.72 -1.65 3.67
C ARG A 45 4.68 -0.57 4.14
N MET A 46 4.17 0.53 4.68
CA MET A 46 5.00 1.42 5.50
C MET A 46 4.88 0.98 6.95
N ASP A 47 5.95 0.43 7.50
CA ASP A 47 6.00 0.09 8.91
C ASP A 47 5.97 1.38 9.75
N THR A 48 4.88 1.60 10.50
CA THR A 48 4.69 2.77 11.37
C THR A 48 5.09 2.50 12.81
N TYR A 49 5.78 1.39 13.11
CA TYR A 49 6.18 1.08 14.47
C TYR A 49 7.51 1.76 14.78
N SER A 50 7.53 2.52 15.87
CA SER A 50 8.75 3.19 16.32
C SER A 50 9.66 2.19 17.05
N PRO A 51 11.00 2.26 16.85
CA PRO A 51 11.95 1.39 17.55
C PRO A 51 11.81 1.47 19.08
N LYS A 52 11.55 2.68 19.57
CA LYS A 52 11.40 2.94 21.00
C LYS A 52 10.15 2.27 21.57
N ALA A 53 9.03 2.32 20.87
CA ALA A 53 7.79 1.69 21.34
C ALA A 53 7.92 0.15 21.40
N LEU A 54 8.58 -0.47 20.43
CA LEU A 54 8.85 -1.91 20.43
C LEU A 54 9.79 -2.32 21.57
N ALA A 55 10.83 -1.54 21.83
CA ALA A 55 11.73 -1.77 22.97
C ALA A 55 11.00 -1.65 24.31
N GLU A 56 10.18 -0.61 24.49
CA GLU A 56 9.36 -0.42 25.70
C GLU A 56 8.35 -1.56 25.89
N LEU A 57 7.75 -2.05 24.80
CA LEU A 57 6.82 -3.19 24.85
C LEU A 57 7.52 -4.47 25.29
N ARG A 58 8.72 -4.73 24.77
CA ARG A 58 9.54 -5.88 25.18
C ARG A 58 9.94 -5.79 26.65
N GLU A 59 10.43 -4.63 27.10
CA GLU A 59 10.77 -4.41 28.52
C GLU A 59 9.55 -4.65 29.42
N TRP A 60 8.37 -4.24 28.97
CA TRP A 60 7.13 -4.47 29.70
C TRP A 60 6.77 -5.97 29.80
N ILE A 61 6.91 -6.73 28.71
CA ILE A 61 6.70 -8.20 28.70
C ILE A 61 7.66 -8.89 29.67
N GLU A 62 8.94 -8.53 29.63
CA GLU A 62 9.98 -9.10 30.50
C GLU A 62 9.75 -8.77 31.99
N ALA A 63 9.22 -7.57 32.27
CA ALA A 63 8.96 -7.11 33.64
C ALA A 63 7.66 -7.67 34.25
N ASN A 64 6.70 -8.14 33.43
CA ASN A 64 5.36 -8.53 33.90
C ASN A 64 4.94 -9.93 33.43
N PRO A 65 5.74 -11.00 33.65
CA PRO A 65 5.51 -12.32 33.07
C PRO A 65 4.20 -13.00 33.50
N ASP A 66 3.64 -12.62 34.65
CA ASP A 66 2.40 -13.18 35.21
C ASP A 66 1.16 -12.30 34.93
N ASP A 67 1.29 -11.25 34.12
CA ASP A 67 0.17 -10.38 33.77
C ASP A 67 -0.81 -11.13 32.84
N PRO A 68 -2.13 -11.04 33.07
CA PRO A 68 -3.13 -11.72 32.23
C PRO A 68 -3.11 -11.29 30.76
N LEU A 69 -2.50 -10.16 30.41
CA LEU A 69 -2.38 -9.67 29.04
C LEU A 69 -1.02 -10.02 28.39
N VAL A 70 -0.08 -10.64 29.11
CA VAL A 70 1.28 -10.83 28.59
C VAL A 70 1.31 -11.68 27.32
N ASP A 71 0.45 -12.68 27.21
CA ASP A 71 0.40 -13.54 26.03
C ASP A 71 -0.09 -12.78 24.78
N GLU A 72 -1.11 -11.93 24.94
CA GLU A 72 -1.62 -11.07 23.86
C GLU A 72 -0.57 -10.05 23.43
N VAL A 73 0.12 -9.44 24.39
CA VAL A 73 1.16 -8.45 24.13
C VAL A 73 2.40 -9.10 23.48
N ARG A 74 2.74 -10.33 23.85
CA ARG A 74 3.80 -11.13 23.20
C ARG A 74 3.45 -11.45 21.75
N GLU A 75 2.21 -11.86 21.49
CA GLU A 75 1.73 -12.11 20.13
C GLU A 75 1.83 -10.85 19.26
N GLN A 76 1.33 -9.72 19.76
CA GLN A 76 1.41 -8.42 19.07
C GLN A 76 2.86 -7.97 18.83
N HIS A 77 3.75 -8.14 19.81
CA HIS A 77 5.18 -7.86 19.62
C HIS A 77 5.77 -8.69 18.48
N ASN A 78 5.49 -9.99 18.46
CA ASN A 78 6.06 -10.92 17.48
C ASN A 78 5.52 -10.67 16.07
N GLU A 79 4.24 -10.27 15.94
CA GLU A 79 3.64 -9.83 14.68
C GLU A 79 4.32 -8.55 14.16
N CYS A 80 4.55 -7.57 15.04
CA CYS A 80 5.22 -6.31 14.67
C CYS A 80 6.66 -6.56 14.17
N VAL A 81 7.41 -7.45 14.83
CA VAL A 81 8.75 -7.84 14.38
C VAL A 81 8.69 -8.52 13.02
N GLU A 82 7.70 -9.38 12.77
CA GLU A 82 7.54 -10.06 11.48
C GLU A 82 7.23 -9.08 10.34
N VAL A 83 6.36 -8.10 10.56
CA VAL A 83 6.03 -7.08 9.55
C VAL A 83 7.26 -6.21 9.23
N LEU A 84 8.06 -5.87 10.25
CA LEU A 84 9.33 -5.13 10.10
C LEU A 84 10.37 -5.91 9.29
N GLU A 85 10.51 -7.22 9.53
CA GLU A 85 11.44 -8.09 8.78
C GLU A 85 11.07 -8.19 7.29
N GLN A 86 9.77 -8.19 6.98
CA GLN A 86 9.32 -8.37 5.60
C GLN A 86 9.39 -7.06 4.80
N THR A 87 9.36 -5.90 5.45
CA THR A 87 9.11 -4.60 4.81
C THR A 87 10.39 -3.87 4.37
N ASP A 88 10.48 -3.56 3.07
CA ASP A 88 11.63 -2.85 2.48
C ASP A 88 11.66 -1.34 2.78
N ARG A 89 10.55 -0.75 3.25
CA ARG A 89 10.41 0.69 3.52
C ARG A 89 9.87 0.96 4.93
N ARG A 90 10.72 1.51 5.78
CA ARG A 90 10.42 1.84 7.17
C ARG A 90 10.05 3.32 7.27
N PHE A 91 9.01 3.66 8.04
CA PHE A 91 8.64 5.07 8.27
C PHE A 91 9.62 5.75 9.22
N TYR A 92 10.10 5.03 10.22
CA TYR A 92 11.14 5.47 11.14
C TYR A 92 12.54 5.08 10.65
N ASP A 93 13.54 5.89 11.00
CA ASP A 93 14.95 5.61 10.74
C ASP A 93 15.46 4.48 11.66
N TRP A 94 15.10 3.25 11.32
CA TRP A 94 15.69 2.05 11.92
C TRP A 94 17.08 1.83 11.34
N SER A 95 18.10 1.70 12.19
CA SER A 95 19.36 1.11 11.76
C SER A 95 19.20 -0.40 11.57
N ASP A 96 19.90 -0.98 10.60
CA ASP A 96 19.83 -2.44 10.37
C ASP A 96 20.27 -3.24 11.60
N ALA A 97 21.18 -2.67 12.40
CA ALA A 97 21.58 -3.25 13.67
C ALA A 97 20.46 -3.23 14.73
N GLU A 98 19.54 -2.27 14.71
CA GLU A 98 18.36 -2.27 15.59
C GLU A 98 17.35 -3.33 15.17
N VAL A 99 17.16 -3.53 13.88
CA VAL A 99 16.27 -4.57 13.33
C VAL A 99 16.85 -5.97 13.59
N GLU A 100 18.15 -6.18 13.38
CA GLU A 100 18.81 -7.46 13.68
C GLU A 100 18.78 -7.86 15.16
N ARG A 101 18.58 -6.88 16.06
CA ARG A 101 18.43 -7.11 17.51
C ARG A 101 16.98 -7.36 17.94
N LEU A 102 16.01 -7.21 17.03
CA LEU A 102 14.61 -7.57 17.31
C LEU A 102 14.50 -9.09 17.38
N GLU A 103 14.39 -9.60 18.61
CA GLU A 103 14.13 -11.01 18.87
C GLU A 103 12.67 -11.18 19.25
N ARG A 104 12.00 -12.21 18.71
CA ARG A 104 10.67 -12.61 19.15
C ARG A 104 10.75 -13.09 20.61
N VAL A 105 9.77 -12.71 21.43
CA VAL A 105 9.68 -13.01 22.88
C VAL A 105 8.67 -14.11 23.17
#